data_AF-A0A4Y8CFU1-F1
#
_entry.id   AF-A0A4Y8CFU1-F1
#
_cell.length_a   1.000
_cell.length_b   1.000
_cell.length_c   1.000
_cell.angle_alpha   90.00
_cell.angle_beta   90.00
_cell.angle_gamma   90.00
#
_symmetry.space_group_name_H-M   'P 1'
#
loop_
_entity.id
_entity.type
_entity.pdbx_description
1 polymer ?
#
loop_
_entity_poly.entity_id
_entity_poly.type
_entity_poly.pdbx_seq_one_letter_code
_entity_poly.pdbx_strand_id
1 'polypeptide(L)'
;YEILKKQGIKPEAPYNLYDFLELDRKSGDNILKKLTQKGLVVRLSHNLFIEKQALEKLMQECLNLLKNQSLDVQSMKEYFNLSRKYAIAYLEYLDKFPQVSKEAEKRFLTSI
;
A
#
# COMPACT_ATOMS: atom_id res chain seq x y z
N TYR A 1 6.99 14.30 -3.79
CA TYR A 1 5.84 14.06 -2.87
C TYR A 1 4.53 14.16 -3.63
N GLU A 2 4.23 15.29 -4.29
CA GLU A 2 2.97 15.47 -5.05
C GLU A 2 2.70 14.38 -6.10
N ILE A 3 3.73 13.86 -6.77
CA ILE A 3 3.55 12.75 -7.74
C ILE A 3 3.04 11.49 -7.04
N LEU A 4 3.67 11.06 -5.95
CA LEU A 4 3.23 9.89 -5.16
C LEU A 4 1.81 10.08 -4.63
N LYS A 5 1.48 11.30 -4.18
CA LYS A 5 0.13 11.65 -3.72
C LYS A 5 -0.92 11.49 -4.83
N LYS A 6 -0.62 11.95 -6.04
CA LYS A 6 -1.50 11.82 -7.22
C LYS A 6 -1.67 10.36 -7.67
N GLN A 7 -0.66 9.52 -7.49
CA GLN A 7 -0.73 8.11 -7.89
C GLN A 7 -1.62 7.25 -6.96
N GLY A 8 -1.90 7.72 -5.74
CA GLY A 8 -2.83 7.06 -4.81
C GLY A 8 -2.42 5.61 -4.49
N ILE A 9 -3.35 4.67 -4.68
CA ILE A 9 -3.17 3.25 -4.37
C ILE A 9 -2.51 2.42 -5.50
N LYS A 10 -2.02 3.08 -6.55
CA LYS A 10 -1.28 2.43 -7.66
C LYS A 10 0.01 3.18 -7.96
N PRO A 11 0.88 3.41 -6.96
CA PRO A 11 2.12 4.15 -7.16
C PRO A 11 3.08 3.39 -8.08
N GLU A 12 3.73 4.12 -8.98
CA GLU A 12 4.72 3.55 -9.86
C GLU A 12 5.95 3.06 -9.07
N ALA A 13 6.72 2.16 -9.68
CA ALA A 13 7.97 1.73 -9.09
C ALA A 13 8.94 2.93 -8.98
N PRO A 14 9.80 2.97 -7.95
CA PRO A 14 10.70 4.09 -7.73
C PRO A 14 11.56 4.47 -8.95
N TYR A 15 12.06 3.49 -9.70
CA TYR A 15 12.91 3.75 -10.86
C TYR A 15 12.17 4.54 -11.96
N ASN A 16 10.91 4.22 -12.25
CA ASN A 16 10.10 5.00 -13.21
C ASN A 16 9.96 6.46 -12.76
N LEU A 17 9.75 6.68 -11.45
CA LEU A 17 9.64 8.02 -10.89
C LEU A 17 10.98 8.76 -10.98
N TYR A 18 12.10 8.08 -10.77
CA TYR A 18 13.43 8.68 -10.86
C TYR A 18 13.74 9.06 -12.30
N ASP A 19 13.46 8.19 -13.25
CA ASP A 19 13.65 8.44 -14.68
C ASP A 19 12.79 9.64 -15.14
N PHE A 20 11.51 9.68 -14.74
CA PHE A 20 10.62 10.80 -15.03
C PHE A 20 11.09 12.15 -14.45
N LEU A 21 11.76 12.11 -13.29
CA LEU A 21 12.29 13.29 -12.60
C LEU A 21 13.74 13.60 -12.97
N GLU A 22 14.35 12.83 -13.88
CA GLU A 22 15.77 12.90 -14.25
C GLU A 22 16.71 12.81 -13.02
N LEU A 23 16.36 11.97 -12.05
CA LEU A 23 17.12 11.73 -10.84
C LEU A 23 18.01 10.49 -10.98
N ASP A 24 19.25 10.60 -10.53
CA ASP A 24 20.04 9.41 -10.29
C ASP A 24 19.45 8.58 -9.14
N ARG A 25 19.68 7.26 -9.18
CA ARG A 25 19.13 6.31 -8.21
C ARG A 25 19.46 6.67 -6.75
N LYS A 26 20.68 7.12 -6.47
CA LYS A 26 21.11 7.45 -5.10
C LYS A 26 20.35 8.67 -4.58
N SER A 27 20.17 9.69 -5.41
CA SER A 27 19.36 10.86 -5.06
C SER A 27 17.89 10.49 -4.85
N GLY A 28 17.30 9.72 -5.76
CA GLY A 28 15.93 9.21 -5.64
C GLY A 28 15.69 8.42 -4.35
N ASP A 29 16.57 7.46 -4.04
CA ASP A 29 16.48 6.64 -2.83
C ASP A 29 16.62 7.48 -1.56
N ASN A 30 17.51 8.47 -1.56
CA ASN A 30 17.66 9.41 -0.44
C ASN A 30 16.40 10.27 -0.23
N ILE A 31 15.72 10.67 -1.30
CA ILE A 31 14.45 11.42 -1.22
C ILE A 31 13.36 10.54 -0.62
N LEU A 32 13.17 9.31 -1.12
CA LEU A 32 12.17 8.39 -0.55
C LEU A 32 12.45 8.05 0.91
N LYS A 33 13.73 7.87 1.27
CA LYS A 33 14.14 7.67 2.66
C LYS A 33 13.74 8.85 3.55
N LYS A 34 14.03 10.08 3.13
CA LYS A 34 13.63 11.29 3.86
C LYS A 34 12.10 11.43 3.98
N LEU A 35 11.35 11.12 2.92
CA LEU A 35 9.88 11.15 2.95
C LEU A 35 9.30 10.09 3.90
N THR A 36 9.93 8.91 3.96
CA THR A 36 9.56 7.85 4.90
C THR A 36 9.87 8.24 6.34
N GLN A 37 11.04 8.83 6.60
CA GLN A 37 11.41 9.35 7.93
C GLN A 37 10.47 10.46 8.41
N LYS A 38 9.97 11.30 7.50
CA LYS A 38 8.96 12.33 7.78
C LYS A 38 7.54 11.77 7.95
N GLY A 39 7.34 10.46 7.76
CA GLY A 39 6.02 9.82 7.84
C GLY A 39 5.06 10.25 6.72
N LEU A 40 5.55 10.78 5.60
CA LEU A 40 4.71 11.19 4.48
C LEU A 40 4.49 10.06 3.47
N VAL A 41 5.41 9.09 3.44
CA VAL A 41 5.40 7.95 2.54
C VAL A 41 5.67 6.69 3.36
N VAL A 42 5.01 5.59 3.01
CA VAL A 42 5.22 4.28 3.61
C VAL A 42 5.82 3.35 2.57
N ARG A 43 6.93 2.71 2.92
CA ARG A 43 7.53 1.65 2.12
C ARG A 43 6.84 0.32 2.46
N LEU A 44 6.10 -0.24 1.51
CA LEU A 44 5.45 -1.55 1.67
C LEU A 44 6.34 -2.70 1.21
N SER A 45 7.15 -2.47 0.17
CA SER A 45 8.14 -3.44 -0.31
C SER A 45 9.32 -2.73 -0.98
N HIS A 46 10.26 -3.49 -1.55
CA HIS A 46 11.46 -2.92 -2.17
C HIS A 46 11.14 -1.91 -3.29
N ASN A 47 10.08 -2.17 -4.07
CA ASN A 47 9.63 -1.39 -5.23
C ASN A 47 8.18 -0.90 -5.07
N LEU A 48 7.75 -0.58 -3.84
CA LEU A 48 6.42 -0.05 -3.56
C LEU A 48 6.46 0.96 -2.41
N PHE A 49 6.30 2.23 -2.77
CA PHE A 49 6.24 3.37 -1.85
C PHE A 49 4.93 4.11 -2.10
N ILE A 50 4.11 4.23 -1.06
CA ILE A 50 2.78 4.83 -1.13
C ILE A 50 2.70 6.04 -0.21
N GLU A 51 1.95 7.06 -0.61
CA GLU A 51 1.64 8.19 0.25
C GLU A 51 0.83 7.74 1.47
N LYS A 52 1.15 8.26 2.66
CA LYS A 52 0.59 7.77 3.93
C LYS A 52 -0.94 7.87 3.98
N GLN A 53 -1.52 9.01 3.60
CA GLN A 53 -2.97 9.20 3.65
C GLN A 53 -3.71 8.29 2.67
N ALA A 54 -3.15 8.03 1.49
CA ALA A 54 -3.70 7.08 0.53
C ALA A 54 -3.73 5.66 1.10
N LEU A 55 -2.64 5.24 1.77
CA LEU A 55 -2.60 3.95 2.46
C LEU A 55 -3.61 3.88 3.60
N GLU A 56 -3.70 4.91 4.43
CA GLU A 56 -4.64 4.97 5.56
C GLU A 56 -6.09 4.86 5.09
N LYS A 57 -6.47 5.61 4.05
CA LYS A 57 -7.81 5.53 3.44
C LYS A 57 -8.12 4.12 2.94
N LEU A 58 -7.18 3.50 2.22
CA LEU A 58 -7.32 2.13 1.74
C LEU A 58 -7.50 1.14 2.91
N MET A 59 -6.72 1.27 3.99
CA MET A 59 -6.87 0.40 5.16
C MET A 59 -8.22 0.58 5.84
N GLN A 60 -8.73 1.81 5.95
CA GLN A 60 -10.08 2.05 6.48
C GLN A 60 -11.17 1.41 5.61
N GLU A 61 -11.03 1.51 4.28
CA GLU A 61 -11.94 0.84 3.34
C GLU A 61 -11.88 -0.68 3.47
N CYS A 62 -10.67 -1.27 3.54
CA CYS A 62 -10.49 -2.70 3.79
C CYS A 62 -11.14 -3.14 5.10
N LEU A 63 -10.90 -2.43 6.21
CA LEU A 63 -11.52 -2.73 7.51
C LEU A 63 -13.04 -2.63 7.45
N ASN A 64 -13.59 -1.69 6.67
CA ASN A 64 -15.04 -1.58 6.48
C ASN A 64 -15.60 -2.75 5.66
N LEU A 65 -14.91 -3.20 4.61
CA LEU A 65 -15.28 -4.40 3.86
C LEU A 65 -15.25 -5.64 4.77
N LEU A 66 -14.26 -5.75 5.64
CA LEU A 66 -14.11 -6.88 6.57
C LEU A 66 -15.28 -7.06 7.56
N LYS A 67 -16.11 -6.04 7.76
CA LYS A 67 -17.33 -6.15 8.59
C LYS A 67 -18.39 -7.06 7.99
N ASN A 68 -18.41 -7.19 6.66
CA ASN A 68 -19.49 -7.88 5.93
C ASN A 68 -18.98 -9.07 5.10
N GLN A 69 -17.67 -9.20 4.90
CA GLN A 69 -17.06 -10.25 4.08
C GLN A 69 -15.59 -10.45 4.45
N SER A 70 -14.97 -11.50 3.89
CA SER A 70 -13.53 -11.71 3.97
C SER A 70 -12.79 -11.06 2.81
N LEU A 71 -11.51 -10.73 3.01
CA LEU A 71 -10.62 -10.24 1.95
C LEU A 71 -9.50 -11.23 1.65
N ASP A 72 -9.25 -11.47 0.38
CA ASP A 72 -8.14 -12.24 -0.16
C ASP A 72 -7.54 -11.50 -1.38
N VAL A 73 -6.54 -12.10 -2.01
CA VAL A 73 -5.87 -11.48 -3.17
C VAL A 73 -6.86 -11.20 -4.32
N GLN A 74 -7.84 -12.07 -4.55
CA GLN A 74 -8.76 -11.94 -5.67
C GLN A 74 -9.76 -10.81 -5.44
N SER A 75 -10.42 -10.81 -4.28
CA SER A 75 -11.34 -9.73 -3.88
C SER A 75 -10.63 -8.37 -3.83
N MET A 76 -9.39 -8.28 -3.33
CA MET A 76 -8.61 -7.04 -3.38
C MET A 76 -8.35 -6.54 -4.80
N LYS A 77 -8.08 -7.44 -5.75
CA LYS A 77 -7.92 -7.07 -7.16
C LYS A 77 -9.23 -6.53 -7.73
N GLU A 78 -10.36 -7.17 -7.42
CA GLU A 78 -11.68 -6.82 -7.94
C GLU A 78 -12.17 -5.48 -7.37
N TYR A 79 -12.17 -5.32 -6.04
CA TYR A 79 -12.66 -4.12 -5.36
C TYR A 79 -11.90 -2.85 -5.74
N PHE A 80 -10.58 -2.95 -5.90
CA PHE A 80 -9.71 -1.78 -6.10
C PHE A 80 -9.09 -1.70 -7.50
N ASN A 81 -9.47 -2.62 -8.39
CA ASN A 81 -8.89 -2.80 -9.73
C ASN A 81 -7.34 -2.85 -9.68
N LEU A 82 -6.82 -3.70 -8.79
CA LEU A 82 -5.38 -3.81 -8.51
C LEU A 82 -4.75 -4.99 -9.26
N SER A 83 -3.44 -4.89 -9.50
CA SER A 83 -2.64 -6.05 -9.85
C SER A 83 -2.38 -6.92 -8.62
N ARG A 84 -1.99 -8.18 -8.83
CA ARG A 84 -1.63 -9.12 -7.77
C ARG A 84 -0.55 -8.57 -6.83
N LYS A 85 0.45 -7.87 -7.38
CA LYS A 85 1.56 -7.26 -6.61
C LYS A 85 1.03 -6.29 -5.55
N TYR A 86 0.12 -5.39 -5.93
CA TYR A 86 -0.46 -4.43 -5.00
C TYR A 86 -1.37 -5.11 -3.98
N ALA A 87 -2.25 -6.01 -4.44
CA ALA A 87 -3.17 -6.74 -3.56
C ALA A 87 -2.43 -7.47 -2.43
N ILE A 88 -1.35 -8.19 -2.76
CA ILE A 88 -0.53 -8.88 -1.75
C ILE A 88 0.07 -7.88 -0.76
N ALA A 89 0.72 -6.82 -1.25
CA ALA A 89 1.41 -5.86 -0.37
C ALA A 89 0.45 -5.13 0.58
N TYR A 90 -0.78 -4.82 0.13
CA TYR A 90 -1.79 -4.20 0.99
C TYR A 90 -2.37 -5.18 2.00
N LEU A 91 -2.58 -6.45 1.62
CA LEU A 91 -3.01 -7.48 2.58
C LEU A 91 -1.92 -7.74 3.63
N GLU A 92 -0.66 -7.82 3.25
CA GLU A 92 0.47 -7.96 4.20
C GLU A 92 0.58 -6.75 5.15
N TYR A 93 0.19 -5.57 4.70
CA TYR A 93 0.10 -4.40 5.58
C TYR A 93 -1.10 -4.49 6.51
N LEU A 94 -2.25 -4.96 6.02
CA LEU A 94 -3.47 -5.18 6.79
C LEU A 94 -3.29 -6.25 7.87
N ASP A 95 -2.47 -7.28 7.61
CA ASP A 95 -2.13 -8.35 8.56
C ASP A 95 -1.42 -7.83 9.83
N LYS A 96 -0.95 -6.57 9.83
CA LYS A 96 -0.34 -5.91 11.01
C LYS A 96 -1.36 -5.32 11.96
N PHE A 97 -2.63 -5.25 11.56
CA PHE A 97 -3.69 -4.68 12.38
C PHE A 97 -4.18 -5.73 13.39
N PRO A 98 -4.24 -5.40 14.69
CA PRO A 98 -4.56 -6.38 15.73
C PRO A 98 -5.98 -6.95 15.61
N GLN A 99 -6.88 -6.19 15.00
CA GLN A 99 -8.27 -6.60 14.73
C GLN A 99 -8.43 -7.42 13.43
N VAL A 100 -7.35 -7.78 12.74
CA VAL A 100 -7.40 -8.57 11.51
C VAL A 100 -6.75 -9.92 11.75
N SER A 101 -7.51 -10.99 11.55
CA SER A 101 -6.99 -12.36 11.55
C SER A 101 -6.86 -12.87 10.12
N LYS A 102 -5.86 -13.72 9.87
CA LYS A 102 -5.66 -14.42 8.60
C LYS A 102 -5.94 -15.91 8.81
N GLU A 103 -6.93 -16.43 8.11
CA GLU A 103 -7.25 -17.86 8.05
C GLU A 103 -7.04 -18.34 6.61
N ALA A 104 -6.05 -19.22 6.42
CA ALA A 104 -5.56 -19.61 5.10
C ALA A 104 -5.21 -18.38 4.23
N GLU A 105 -5.92 -18.15 3.13
CA GLU A 105 -5.69 -17.01 2.22
C GLU A 105 -6.57 -15.79 2.52
N LYS A 106 -7.53 -15.91 3.44
CA LYS A 106 -8.56 -14.92 3.71
C LYS A 106 -8.29 -14.16 5.01
N ARG A 107 -8.66 -12.88 5.02
CA ARG A 107 -8.61 -11.99 6.18
C ARG A 107 -10.01 -11.76 6.69
N PHE A 108 -10.15 -11.71 8.00
CA PHE A 108 -11.40 -11.50 8.73
C PHE A 108 -11.20 -10.42 9.78
N LEU A 109 -12.29 -9.75 10.16
CA LEU A 109 -12.29 -8.90 11.34
C LEU A 109 -12.45 -9.80 12.57
N THR A 110 -11.51 -9.71 13.51
CA THR A 110 -11.65 -10.37 14.81
C THR A 110 -12.68 -9.59 15.64
N SER A 111 -13.65 -10.27 16.24
CA SER A 111 -14.51 -9.63 17.25
C SER A 111 -13.66 -9.13 18.41
N ILE A 112 -13.78 -7.84 18.72
CA ILE A 112 -13.29 -7.25 19.98
C ILE A 112 -14.26 -7.64 21.09
#